data_AF-A0A937DVK0-F1
#
_entry.id   AF-A0A937DVK0-F1
#
_cell.length_a   1.000
_cell.length_b   1.000
_cell.length_c   1.000
_cell.angle_alpha   90.00
_cell.angle_beta   90.00
_cell.angle_gamma   90.00
#
_symmetry.space_group_name_H-M   'P 1'
#
loop_
_entity.id
_entity.type
_entity.pdbx_description
1 polymer ?
#
loop_
_entity_poly.entity_id
_entity_poly.type
_entity_poly.pdbx_seq_one_letter_code
_entity_poly.pdbx_strand_id
1 'polypeptide(L)'
;MENIAVIAAITLVAAGIAYILGGPRTALRRTRRTSIAAISAGVAASVAVCGIEALVGEDSELIDKTVAEARTLPLVGLILDDVPDAEKRLRTSLREELRNPTTQGPPRPLLLMAELRSTHIVPALRATDVAEARAVLDTRIALMRHLRGADVALCRELALVGLHQPDKLDPAGQKLMRDMLASMEKAYRAGRLALQRGAAPSSPSDAEAATLLSEAGLTADDFDRLRNLARQSADEACDLGIKLNEASRNLPAHKAALLARHLAAAQ
;
A
#
# COMPACT_ATOMS: atom_id res chain seq x y z
N MET A 1 -13.71 23.15 14.77
CA MET A 1 -13.84 21.68 14.72
C MET A 1 -13.71 21.11 13.30
N GLU A 2 -13.98 21.91 12.25
CA GLU A 2 -13.77 21.57 10.83
C GLU A 2 -12.31 21.15 10.49
N ASN A 3 -11.31 21.77 11.14
CA ASN A 3 -9.90 21.54 10.82
C ASN A 3 -9.29 20.22 11.34
N ILE A 4 -9.84 19.61 12.40
CA ILE A 4 -9.30 18.32 12.93
C ILE A 4 -9.90 17.14 12.14
N ALA A 5 -11.16 17.27 11.75
CA ALA A 5 -11.89 16.30 10.92
C ALA A 5 -11.24 16.11 9.53
N VAL A 6 -10.80 17.21 8.92
CA VAL A 6 -10.10 17.20 7.62
C VAL A 6 -8.72 16.54 7.74
N ILE A 7 -8.00 16.75 8.85
CA ILE A 7 -6.69 16.14 9.08
C ILE A 7 -6.82 14.62 9.27
N ALA A 8 -7.80 14.14 10.02
CA ALA A 8 -8.01 12.69 10.22
C ALA A 8 -8.41 11.97 8.91
N ALA A 9 -9.33 12.56 8.13
CA ALA A 9 -9.78 12.00 6.85
C ALA A 9 -8.65 11.98 5.80
N ILE A 10 -7.89 13.07 5.67
CA ILE A 10 -6.76 13.15 4.73
C ILE A 10 -5.62 12.21 5.16
N THR A 11 -5.35 12.07 6.46
CA THR A 11 -4.32 11.14 6.95
C THR A 11 -4.69 9.68 6.67
N LEU A 12 -5.98 9.35 6.69
CA LEU A 12 -6.47 7.99 6.39
C LEU A 12 -6.49 7.66 4.90
N VAL A 13 -6.85 8.61 4.04
CA VAL A 13 -6.79 8.44 2.59
C VAL A 13 -5.33 8.36 2.13
N ALA A 14 -4.47 9.26 2.62
CA ALA A 14 -3.04 9.26 2.26
C ALA A 14 -2.27 8.07 2.87
N ALA A 15 -2.56 7.68 4.11
CA ALA A 15 -1.91 6.52 4.74
C ALA A 15 -2.51 5.18 4.31
N GLY A 16 -3.80 5.14 3.96
CA GLY A 16 -4.46 3.96 3.41
C GLY A 16 -3.86 3.59 2.04
N ILE A 17 -3.72 4.57 1.14
CA ILE A 17 -3.08 4.34 -0.16
C ILE A 17 -1.58 3.98 0.01
N ALA A 18 -0.87 4.67 0.91
CA ALA A 18 0.55 4.43 1.17
C ALA A 18 0.87 3.10 1.87
N TYR A 19 -0.03 2.56 2.69
CA TYR A 19 0.22 1.33 3.46
C TYR A 19 -0.38 0.09 2.79
N ILE A 20 -1.34 0.28 1.87
CA ILE A 20 -1.87 -0.81 1.03
C ILE A 20 -0.89 -1.13 -0.10
N LEU A 21 -0.22 -0.09 -0.62
CA LEU A 21 0.78 -0.19 -1.69
C LEU A 21 2.24 -0.24 -1.18
N GLY A 22 2.47 -0.07 0.13
CA GLY A 22 3.78 -0.11 0.78
C GLY A 22 3.84 -1.07 1.96
N GLY A 23 4.86 -1.91 1.99
CA GLY A 23 4.98 -3.00 2.95
C GLY A 23 5.14 -2.53 4.41
N PRO A 24 4.71 -3.36 5.40
CA PRO A 24 4.72 -2.99 6.81
C PRO A 24 6.13 -2.77 7.39
N ARG A 25 7.18 -3.28 6.73
CA ARG A 25 8.56 -3.32 7.25
C ARG A 25 9.34 -2.01 7.05
N THR A 26 8.97 -1.17 6.09
CA THR A 26 9.67 0.10 5.79
C THR A 26 9.14 1.28 6.61
N ALA A 27 7.85 1.30 6.95
CA ALA A 27 7.25 2.33 7.81
C ALA A 27 7.70 2.24 9.28
N LEU A 28 7.88 1.01 9.80
CA LEU A 28 8.27 0.76 11.20
C LEU A 28 9.69 1.24 11.54
N ARG A 29 10.61 1.31 10.58
CA ARG A 29 12.00 1.74 10.83
C ARG A 29 12.24 3.24 10.71
N ARG A 30 11.35 4.00 10.06
CA ARG A 30 11.56 5.43 9.78
C ARG A 30 10.97 6.36 10.85
N THR A 31 10.00 5.89 11.62
CA THR A 31 9.38 6.66 12.72
C THR A 31 10.25 6.85 13.96
N ARG A 32 11.46 6.26 14.03
CA ARG A 32 12.43 6.55 15.11
C ARG A 32 13.34 7.77 14.86
N ARG A 33 13.32 8.39 13.67
CA ARG A 33 14.25 9.52 13.36
C ARG A 33 13.71 10.69 12.53
N THR A 34 12.43 10.74 12.22
CA THR A 34 11.80 11.95 11.64
C THR A 34 10.52 12.28 12.39
N SER A 35 10.71 12.71 13.63
CA SER A 35 9.77 13.63 14.27
C SER A 35 10.11 15.02 13.74
N ILE A 36 9.10 15.77 13.27
CA ILE A 36 9.17 17.13 12.68
C ILE A 36 9.19 17.12 11.13
N ALA A 37 8.21 17.82 10.56
CA ALA A 37 7.98 18.13 9.14
C ALA A 37 7.16 17.14 8.28
N ALA A 38 5.84 17.08 8.52
CA ALA A 38 4.83 16.83 7.48
C ALA A 38 3.44 17.34 7.93
N ILE A 39 3.36 18.60 8.33
CA ILE A 39 2.10 19.36 8.38
C ILE A 39 2.41 20.73 7.78
N SER A 40 2.13 20.91 6.49
CA SER A 40 1.86 22.24 5.91
C SER A 40 1.49 22.16 4.42
N ALA A 41 0.18 22.06 4.13
CA ALA A 41 -0.48 22.94 3.17
C ALA A 41 -2.01 22.80 3.30
N GLY A 42 -2.63 23.78 3.98
CA GLY A 42 -4.08 24.00 4.13
C GLY A 42 -4.69 23.33 5.37
N VAL A 43 -5.15 24.01 6.43
CA VAL A 43 -5.47 25.41 6.68
C VAL A 43 -5.24 25.69 8.18
N ALA A 44 -4.76 26.90 8.50
CA ALA A 44 -4.60 27.40 9.85
C ALA A 44 -5.95 27.65 10.55
N ALA A 45 -6.11 27.20 11.80
CA ALA A 45 -6.72 27.96 12.89
C ALA A 45 -6.68 27.16 14.21
N SER A 46 -6.25 27.86 15.25
CA SER A 46 -5.96 27.48 16.62
C SER A 46 -7.21 27.08 17.44
N VAL A 47 -6.98 26.40 18.59
CA VAL A 47 -7.43 26.77 19.97
C VAL A 47 -7.85 25.55 20.84
N ALA A 48 -7.09 25.42 21.93
CA ALA A 48 -7.38 25.05 23.33
C ALA A 48 -8.12 23.76 23.76
N VAL A 49 -7.56 23.22 24.84
CA VAL A 49 -8.04 22.22 25.81
C VAL A 49 -9.30 22.72 26.54
N CYS A 50 -10.36 21.90 26.61
CA CYS A 50 -11.22 21.64 27.78
C CYS A 50 -12.46 20.77 27.45
N GLY A 51 -12.71 19.72 28.26
CA GLY A 51 -14.05 19.40 28.78
C GLY A 51 -15.04 18.49 28.01
N ILE A 52 -15.07 17.20 28.36
CA ILE A 52 -16.22 16.40 28.86
C ILE A 52 -17.49 16.20 27.95
N GLU A 53 -17.71 14.93 27.57
CA GLU A 53 -18.98 14.18 27.43
C GLU A 53 -20.12 14.60 26.47
N ALA A 54 -19.99 15.59 25.58
CA ALA A 54 -21.15 16.05 24.77
C ALA A 54 -21.10 15.87 23.23
N LEU A 55 -20.24 15.03 22.63
CA LEU A 55 -20.04 14.99 21.16
C LEU A 55 -20.38 13.66 20.46
N VAL A 56 -21.43 12.96 20.90
CA VAL A 56 -21.85 11.70 20.23
C VAL A 56 -22.53 11.94 18.86
N GLY A 57 -22.87 13.19 18.52
CA GLY A 57 -23.48 13.56 17.23
C GLY A 57 -22.49 13.74 16.08
N GLU A 58 -21.48 14.61 16.24
CA GLU A 58 -20.55 14.99 15.16
C GLU A 58 -19.54 13.88 14.80
N ASP A 59 -19.13 13.06 15.77
CA ASP A 59 -18.21 11.94 15.51
C ASP A 59 -18.84 10.88 14.61
N SER A 60 -20.17 10.68 14.69
CA SER A 60 -20.85 9.64 13.94
C SER A 60 -20.93 9.94 12.44
N GLU A 61 -21.28 11.16 12.07
CA GLU A 61 -21.33 11.63 10.68
C GLU A 61 -19.93 11.65 10.05
N LEU A 62 -18.93 12.09 10.81
CA LEU A 62 -17.54 12.07 10.36
C LEU A 62 -17.02 10.64 10.12
N ILE A 63 -17.33 9.72 11.03
CA ILE A 63 -16.98 8.30 10.87
C ILE A 63 -17.67 7.72 9.64
N ASP A 64 -18.96 7.98 9.45
CA ASP A 64 -19.70 7.45 8.30
C ASP A 64 -19.19 8.02 6.98
N LYS A 65 -18.87 9.33 6.92
CA LYS A 65 -18.22 9.93 5.76
C LYS A 65 -16.85 9.30 5.48
N THR A 66 -16.03 9.12 6.52
CA THR A 66 -14.69 8.51 6.38
C THR A 66 -14.78 7.07 5.89
N VAL A 67 -15.75 6.29 6.38
CA VAL A 67 -16.00 4.92 5.91
C VAL A 67 -16.51 4.91 4.47
N ALA A 68 -17.39 5.84 4.11
CA ALA A 68 -17.87 5.98 2.73
C ALA A 68 -16.72 6.33 1.78
N GLU A 69 -15.83 7.25 2.15
CA GLU A 69 -14.61 7.56 1.38
C GLU A 69 -13.68 6.35 1.30
N ALA A 70 -13.43 5.65 2.40
CA ALA A 70 -12.62 4.43 2.43
C ALA A 70 -13.16 3.35 1.49
N ARG A 71 -14.49 3.20 1.38
CA ARG A 71 -15.12 2.27 0.41
C ARG A 71 -14.80 2.59 -1.05
N THR A 72 -14.53 3.86 -1.38
CA THR A 72 -14.15 4.25 -2.75
C THR A 72 -12.70 3.94 -3.08
N LEU A 73 -11.87 3.64 -2.07
CA LEU A 73 -10.46 3.34 -2.26
C LEU A 73 -10.28 1.91 -2.78
N PRO A 74 -9.49 1.72 -3.86
CA PRO A 74 -9.22 0.39 -4.38
C PRO A 74 -8.61 -0.54 -3.34
N LEU A 75 -8.99 -1.82 -3.39
CA LEU A 75 -8.70 -2.87 -2.39
C LEU A 75 -9.27 -2.63 -0.99
N VAL A 76 -9.37 -1.39 -0.48
CA VAL A 76 -10.02 -1.09 0.80
C VAL A 76 -11.49 -1.45 0.73
N GLY A 77 -12.22 -0.90 -0.24
CA GLY A 77 -13.64 -1.20 -0.42
C GLY A 77 -13.89 -2.71 -0.53
N LEU A 78 -13.05 -3.41 -1.29
CA LEU A 78 -13.13 -4.86 -1.42
C LEU A 78 -12.95 -5.58 -0.09
N ILE A 79 -11.95 -5.22 0.71
CA ILE A 79 -11.75 -5.85 2.03
C ILE A 79 -12.94 -5.58 2.95
N LEU A 80 -13.46 -4.35 2.94
CA LEU A 80 -14.59 -3.98 3.80
C LEU A 80 -15.84 -4.80 3.44
N ASP A 81 -16.00 -5.16 2.17
CA ASP A 81 -17.09 -6.03 1.69
C ASP A 81 -16.80 -7.52 1.94
N ASP A 82 -15.55 -7.97 1.76
CA ASP A 82 -15.16 -9.39 1.74
C ASP A 82 -14.79 -9.98 3.10
N VAL A 83 -14.42 -9.15 4.08
CA VAL A 83 -13.95 -9.59 5.40
C VAL A 83 -15.04 -9.30 6.44
N PRO A 84 -15.58 -10.34 7.11
CA PRO A 84 -16.56 -10.15 8.16
C PRO A 84 -16.07 -9.16 9.23
N ASP A 85 -16.96 -8.26 9.65
CA ASP A 85 -16.71 -7.22 10.64
C ASP A 85 -15.61 -6.19 10.29
N ALA A 86 -14.97 -6.22 9.11
CA ALA A 86 -13.89 -5.27 8.79
C ALA A 86 -14.35 -3.81 8.86
N GLU A 87 -15.53 -3.50 8.32
CA GLU A 87 -16.13 -2.16 8.44
C GLU A 87 -16.44 -1.77 9.89
N LYS A 88 -17.01 -2.71 10.67
CA LYS A 88 -17.31 -2.47 12.09
C LYS A 88 -16.03 -2.18 12.86
N ARG A 89 -14.96 -2.93 12.60
CA ARG A 89 -13.63 -2.73 13.18
C ARG A 89 -13.03 -1.39 12.75
N LEU A 90 -13.19 -0.99 11.49
CA LEU A 90 -12.77 0.32 11.00
C LEU A 90 -13.50 1.44 11.74
N ARG A 91 -14.83 1.40 11.80
CA ARG A 91 -15.64 2.37 12.57
C ARG A 91 -15.21 2.46 14.03
N THR A 92 -14.96 1.34 14.69
CA THR A 92 -14.46 1.32 16.07
C THR A 92 -13.09 1.96 16.19
N SER A 93 -12.15 1.60 15.31
CA SER A 93 -10.80 2.18 15.31
C SER A 93 -10.81 3.70 15.07
N LEU A 94 -11.70 4.19 14.19
CA LEU A 94 -11.90 5.62 13.94
C LEU A 94 -12.44 6.33 15.19
N ARG A 95 -13.47 5.76 15.81
CA ARG A 95 -14.07 6.31 17.03
C ARG A 95 -13.05 6.42 18.17
N GLU A 96 -12.24 5.38 18.36
CA GLU A 96 -11.20 5.38 19.39
C GLU A 96 -10.09 6.37 19.08
N GLU A 97 -9.71 6.49 17.81
CA GLU A 97 -8.70 7.44 17.36
C GLU A 97 -9.16 8.90 17.53
N LEU A 98 -10.42 9.22 17.22
CA LEU A 98 -10.97 10.56 17.44
C LEU A 98 -11.05 10.91 18.93
N ARG A 99 -11.45 9.96 19.78
CA ARG A 99 -11.56 10.17 21.23
C ARG A 99 -10.21 10.29 21.94
N ASN A 100 -9.24 9.49 21.51
CA ASN A 100 -7.91 9.49 22.10
C ASN A 100 -6.84 9.33 21.00
N PRO A 101 -6.50 10.44 20.31
CA PRO A 101 -5.55 10.43 19.21
C PRO A 101 -4.20 9.83 19.59
N THR A 102 -3.68 8.99 18.70
CA THR A 102 -2.38 8.37 18.86
C THR A 102 -1.29 9.44 18.78
N THR A 103 -0.57 9.66 19.88
CA THR A 103 0.52 10.65 19.95
C THR A 103 1.87 10.09 19.56
N GLN A 104 2.02 8.75 19.55
CA GLN A 104 3.25 8.06 19.17
C GLN A 104 2.93 6.82 18.32
N GLY A 105 3.58 6.73 17.17
CA GLY A 105 3.42 5.60 16.24
C GLY A 105 2.23 5.75 15.28
N PRO A 106 1.93 4.70 14.50
CA PRO A 106 0.83 4.71 13.53
C PRO A 106 -0.54 4.81 14.20
N PRO A 107 -1.51 5.56 13.64
CA PRO A 107 -2.86 5.65 14.18
C PRO A 107 -3.60 4.31 14.09
N ARG A 108 -4.56 4.07 14.99
CA ARG A 108 -5.27 2.77 15.09
C ARG A 108 -5.89 2.28 13.77
N PRO A 109 -6.56 3.12 12.97
CA PRO A 109 -7.13 2.67 11.70
C PRO A 109 -6.06 2.19 10.70
N LEU A 110 -4.85 2.77 10.75
CA LEU A 110 -3.75 2.35 9.90
C LEU A 110 -3.20 0.98 10.32
N LEU A 111 -3.12 0.72 11.63
CA LEU A 111 -2.77 -0.60 12.16
C LEU A 111 -3.80 -1.67 11.76
N LEU A 112 -5.10 -1.33 11.75
CA LEU A 112 -6.12 -2.23 11.25
C LEU A 112 -5.94 -2.54 9.76
N MET A 113 -5.70 -1.54 8.92
CA MET A 113 -5.45 -1.77 7.49
C MET A 113 -4.20 -2.62 7.26
N ALA A 114 -3.14 -2.42 8.06
CA ALA A 114 -1.93 -3.25 8.05
C ALA A 114 -2.25 -4.73 8.34
N GLU A 115 -3.06 -4.96 9.37
CA GLU A 115 -3.50 -6.29 9.75
C GLU A 115 -4.32 -6.94 8.64
N LEU A 116 -5.37 -6.27 8.16
CA LEU A 116 -6.25 -6.78 7.09
C LEU A 116 -5.48 -7.06 5.81
N ARG A 117 -4.51 -6.21 5.47
CA ARG A 117 -3.60 -6.44 4.35
C ARG A 117 -2.78 -7.71 4.50
N SER A 118 -2.12 -7.87 5.65
CA SER A 118 -1.24 -9.03 5.89
C SER A 118 -2.00 -10.35 6.01
N THR A 119 -3.23 -10.31 6.51
CA THR A 119 -4.06 -11.49 6.77
C THR A 119 -4.97 -11.87 5.61
N HIS A 120 -5.38 -10.90 4.77
CA HIS A 120 -6.34 -11.15 3.68
C HIS A 120 -5.83 -10.76 2.30
N ILE A 121 -5.24 -9.57 2.10
CA ILE A 121 -4.80 -9.14 0.77
C ILE A 121 -3.58 -9.93 0.30
N VAL A 122 -2.50 -9.92 1.08
CA VAL A 122 -1.23 -10.54 0.68
C VAL A 122 -1.39 -12.04 0.41
N PRO A 123 -2.09 -12.82 1.27
CA PRO A 123 -2.35 -14.23 0.97
C PRO A 123 -3.17 -14.43 -0.31
N ALA A 124 -4.19 -13.60 -0.54
CA ALA A 124 -4.97 -13.67 -1.78
C ALA A 124 -4.11 -13.36 -3.01
N LEU A 125 -3.33 -12.28 -3.00
CA LEU A 125 -2.43 -11.94 -4.10
C LEU A 125 -1.39 -13.05 -4.36
N ARG A 126 -0.88 -13.71 -3.32
CA ARG A 126 0.02 -14.87 -3.47
C ARG A 126 -0.68 -16.10 -4.05
N ALA A 127 -1.98 -16.25 -3.80
CA ALA A 127 -2.81 -17.35 -4.27
C ALA A 127 -3.45 -17.10 -5.65
N THR A 128 -3.22 -15.94 -6.28
CA THR A 128 -3.73 -15.65 -7.62
C THR A 128 -3.06 -16.52 -8.68
N ASP A 129 -3.66 -16.61 -9.87
CA ASP A 129 -3.03 -17.32 -10.99
C ASP A 129 -1.87 -16.51 -11.60
N VAL A 130 -1.08 -17.17 -12.46
CA VAL A 130 0.09 -16.54 -13.06
C VAL A 130 -0.26 -15.40 -14.03
N ALA A 131 -1.41 -15.46 -14.70
CA ALA A 131 -1.80 -14.44 -15.67
C ALA A 131 -2.14 -13.14 -14.96
N GLU A 132 -2.93 -13.21 -13.88
CA GLU A 132 -3.27 -12.04 -13.07
C GLU A 132 -2.05 -11.48 -12.31
N ALA A 133 -1.18 -12.36 -11.79
CA ALA A 133 0.06 -11.91 -11.15
C ALA A 133 0.97 -11.14 -12.14
N ARG A 134 1.09 -11.62 -13.38
CA ARG A 134 1.83 -10.91 -14.43
C ARG A 134 1.17 -9.59 -14.81
N ALA A 135 -0.16 -9.53 -14.92
CA ALA A 135 -0.87 -8.30 -15.20
C ALA A 135 -0.59 -7.19 -14.15
N VAL A 136 -0.55 -7.57 -12.86
CA VAL A 136 -0.16 -6.65 -11.78
C VAL A 136 1.27 -6.12 -11.97
N LEU A 137 2.22 -7.00 -12.29
CA LEU A 137 3.61 -6.58 -12.51
C LEU A 137 3.75 -5.71 -13.76
N ASP A 138 3.09 -6.07 -14.85
CA ASP A 138 3.17 -5.35 -16.13
C ASP A 138 2.63 -3.93 -16.00
N THR A 139 1.48 -3.76 -15.34
CA THR A 139 0.89 -2.43 -15.09
C THR A 139 1.72 -1.60 -14.11
N ARG A 140 2.27 -2.22 -13.05
CA ARG A 140 3.20 -1.55 -12.14
C ARG A 140 4.48 -1.10 -12.85
N ILE A 141 5.09 -1.96 -13.67
CA ILE A 141 6.28 -1.62 -14.45
C ILE A 141 5.98 -0.49 -15.45
N ALA A 142 4.82 -0.51 -16.10
CA ALA A 142 4.41 0.56 -17.00
C ALA A 142 4.31 1.91 -16.26
N LEU A 143 3.71 1.93 -15.07
CA LEU A 143 3.66 3.13 -14.22
C LEU A 143 5.08 3.58 -13.80
N MET A 144 5.92 2.67 -13.33
CA MET A 144 7.30 3.01 -12.93
C MET A 144 8.13 3.56 -14.09
N ARG A 145 8.03 2.98 -15.28
CA ARG A 145 8.73 3.45 -16.49
C ARG A 145 8.23 4.82 -16.95
N HIS A 146 6.92 5.09 -16.84
CA HIS A 146 6.37 6.42 -17.08
C HIS A 146 6.97 7.43 -16.10
N LEU A 147 6.93 7.13 -14.80
CA LEU A 147 7.47 7.99 -13.75
C LEU A 147 8.99 8.18 -13.87
N ARG A 148 9.74 7.18 -14.34
CA ARG A 148 11.18 7.32 -14.60
C ARG A 148 11.48 8.51 -15.51
N GLY A 149 10.66 8.74 -16.53
CA GLY A 149 10.81 9.84 -17.49
C GLY A 149 10.10 11.13 -17.07
N ALA A 150 8.99 11.04 -16.34
CA ALA A 150 8.16 12.20 -15.98
C ALA A 150 8.51 12.80 -14.60
N ASP A 151 8.69 11.95 -13.58
CA ASP A 151 8.99 12.35 -12.20
C ASP A 151 9.68 11.20 -11.45
N VAL A 152 11.01 11.24 -11.43
CA VAL A 152 11.84 10.20 -10.80
C VAL A 152 11.65 10.15 -9.27
N ALA A 153 11.24 11.25 -8.64
CA ALA A 153 10.99 11.28 -7.20
C ALA A 153 9.74 10.45 -6.87
N LEU A 154 8.67 10.61 -7.65
CA LEU A 154 7.47 9.78 -7.56
C LEU A 154 7.77 8.31 -7.92
N CYS A 155 8.64 8.05 -8.90
CA CYS A 155 9.06 6.67 -9.18
C CYS A 155 9.76 6.02 -7.98
N ARG A 156 10.70 6.74 -7.33
CA ARG A 156 11.36 6.26 -6.11
C ARG A 156 10.36 6.03 -4.98
N GLU A 157 9.39 6.92 -4.82
CA GLU A 157 8.34 6.78 -3.82
C GLU A 157 7.53 5.50 -4.05
N LEU A 158 7.08 5.27 -5.29
CA LEU A 158 6.40 4.05 -5.70
C LEU A 158 7.24 2.79 -5.41
N ALA A 159 8.55 2.82 -5.70
CA ALA A 159 9.46 1.70 -5.45
C ALA A 159 9.67 1.39 -3.96
N LEU A 160 9.55 2.41 -3.08
CA LEU A 160 9.85 2.29 -1.66
C LEU A 160 8.65 1.87 -0.81
N VAL A 161 7.51 2.52 -1.07
CA VAL A 161 6.37 2.58 -0.15
C VAL A 161 5.04 2.74 -0.88
N GLY A 162 5.00 2.69 -2.21
CA GLY A 162 3.80 3.10 -2.95
C GLY A 162 3.63 4.62 -2.99
N LEU A 163 2.66 5.10 -3.79
CA LEU A 163 2.44 6.54 -3.99
C LEU A 163 1.42 7.09 -2.99
N HIS A 164 1.79 8.16 -2.27
CA HIS A 164 0.94 8.82 -1.27
C HIS A 164 -0.02 9.84 -1.89
N GLN A 165 0.40 10.49 -2.98
CA GLN A 165 -0.31 11.60 -3.62
C GLN A 165 -0.54 11.30 -5.11
N PRO A 166 -1.45 10.37 -5.44
CA PRO A 166 -1.72 10.00 -6.82
C PRO A 166 -2.34 11.15 -7.65
N ASP A 167 -2.88 12.17 -6.98
CA ASP A 167 -3.38 13.42 -7.58
C ASP A 167 -2.27 14.25 -8.23
N LYS A 168 -1.02 14.09 -7.79
CA LYS A 168 0.16 14.76 -8.39
C LYS A 168 0.64 14.12 -9.68
N LEU A 169 0.12 12.94 -10.03
CA LEU A 169 0.44 12.30 -11.30
C LEU A 169 -0.13 13.13 -12.45
N ASP A 170 0.63 13.23 -13.54
CA ASP A 170 0.08 13.71 -14.81
C ASP A 170 -1.07 12.80 -15.30
N PRO A 171 -1.89 13.23 -16.28
CA PRO A 171 -3.04 12.43 -16.72
C PRO A 171 -2.70 11.01 -17.20
N ALA A 172 -1.52 10.80 -17.79
CA ALA A 172 -1.07 9.47 -18.22
C ALA A 172 -0.68 8.60 -17.02
N GLY A 173 0.05 9.17 -16.05
CA GLY A 173 0.37 8.54 -14.77
C GLY A 173 -0.88 8.17 -13.97
N GLN A 174 -1.89 9.03 -13.93
CA GLN A 174 -3.18 8.73 -13.27
C GLN A 174 -3.90 7.55 -13.94
N LYS A 175 -3.87 7.47 -15.27
CA LYS A 175 -4.42 6.32 -16.00
C LYS A 175 -3.67 5.04 -15.64
N LEU A 176 -2.34 5.05 -15.69
CA LEU A 176 -1.50 3.89 -15.38
C LEU A 176 -1.67 3.43 -13.92
N MET A 177 -1.84 4.37 -12.98
CA MET A 177 -2.18 4.07 -11.60
C MET A 177 -3.52 3.33 -11.48
N ARG A 178 -4.57 3.81 -12.17
CA ARG A 178 -5.87 3.13 -12.19
C ARG A 178 -5.77 1.73 -12.81
N ASP A 179 -5.02 1.56 -13.89
CA ASP A 179 -4.82 0.26 -14.55
C ASP A 179 -4.10 -0.73 -13.61
N MET A 180 -3.10 -0.25 -12.85
CA MET A 180 -2.40 -1.03 -11.83
C MET A 180 -3.33 -1.47 -10.70
N LEU A 181 -4.10 -0.54 -10.13
CA LEU A 181 -5.04 -0.84 -9.05
C LEU A 181 -6.12 -1.82 -9.49
N ALA A 182 -6.70 -1.64 -10.69
CA ALA A 182 -7.68 -2.56 -11.26
C ALA A 182 -7.10 -3.97 -11.43
N SER A 183 -5.84 -4.08 -11.87
CA SER A 183 -5.16 -5.39 -12.00
C SER A 183 -4.95 -6.06 -10.64
N MET A 184 -4.61 -5.28 -9.61
CA MET A 184 -4.48 -5.81 -8.24
C MET A 184 -5.80 -6.28 -7.67
N GLU A 185 -6.90 -5.54 -7.89
CA GLU A 185 -8.23 -5.94 -7.45
C GLU A 185 -8.69 -7.25 -8.11
N LYS A 186 -8.44 -7.38 -9.41
CA LYS A 186 -8.73 -8.61 -10.15
C LYS A 186 -7.92 -9.79 -9.61
N ALA A 187 -6.61 -9.61 -9.39
CA ALA A 187 -5.75 -10.62 -8.79
C ALA A 187 -6.19 -10.99 -7.36
N TYR A 188 -6.60 -10.01 -6.56
CA TYR A 188 -7.14 -10.24 -5.22
C TYR A 188 -8.39 -11.13 -5.25
N ARG A 189 -9.37 -10.80 -6.09
CA ARG A 189 -10.61 -11.59 -6.22
C ARG A 189 -10.33 -13.02 -6.70
N ALA A 190 -9.46 -13.17 -7.70
CA ALA A 190 -9.06 -14.47 -8.23
C ALA A 190 -8.39 -15.33 -7.14
N GLY A 191 -7.43 -14.77 -6.41
CA GLY A 191 -6.73 -15.46 -5.34
C GLY A 191 -7.60 -15.78 -4.13
N ARG A 192 -8.52 -14.89 -3.75
CA ARG A 192 -9.55 -15.15 -2.73
C ARG A 192 -10.39 -16.38 -3.09
N LEU A 193 -10.85 -16.46 -4.34
CA LEU A 193 -11.63 -17.58 -4.83
C LEU A 193 -10.82 -18.88 -4.82
N ALA A 194 -9.53 -18.83 -5.19
CA ALA A 194 -8.63 -19.98 -5.12
C ALA A 194 -8.44 -20.48 -3.68
N LEU A 195 -8.25 -19.57 -2.71
CA LEU A 195 -8.14 -19.91 -1.29
C LEU A 195 -9.42 -20.57 -0.77
N GLN A 196 -10.60 -20.01 -1.07
CA GLN A 196 -11.89 -20.56 -0.65
C GLN A 196 -12.12 -21.98 -1.19
N ARG A 197 -11.62 -22.28 -2.40
CA ARG A 197 -11.73 -23.58 -3.04
C ARG A 197 -10.65 -24.58 -2.62
N GLY A 198 -9.69 -24.19 -1.78
CA GLY A 198 -8.52 -25.01 -1.46
C GLY A 198 -7.63 -25.28 -2.68
N ALA A 199 -7.71 -24.46 -3.73
CA ALA A 199 -7.01 -24.59 -5.00
C ALA A 199 -5.89 -23.55 -5.16
N ALA A 200 -5.46 -22.93 -4.06
CA ALA A 200 -4.40 -21.94 -4.08
C ALA A 200 -3.08 -22.57 -4.57
N PRO A 201 -2.41 -21.99 -5.60
CA PRO A 201 -1.13 -22.46 -6.05
C PRO A 201 -0.07 -22.25 -4.97
N SER A 202 1.02 -23.01 -5.05
CA SER A 202 2.18 -22.76 -4.18
C SER A 202 2.77 -21.38 -4.45
N SER A 203 3.15 -20.70 -3.37
CA SER A 203 3.91 -19.45 -3.39
C SER A 203 5.26 -19.70 -2.74
N PRO A 204 6.37 -19.19 -3.30
CA PRO A 204 7.67 -19.32 -2.68
C PRO A 204 7.73 -18.53 -1.36
N SER A 205 8.50 -19.05 -0.42
CA SER A 205 8.96 -18.33 0.78
C SER A 205 9.85 -17.15 0.40
N ASP A 206 10.11 -16.23 1.35
CA ASP A 206 10.98 -15.08 1.12
C ASP A 206 12.42 -15.51 0.75
N ALA A 207 12.91 -16.65 1.28
CA ALA A 207 14.23 -17.19 0.97
C ALA A 207 14.31 -17.82 -0.43
N GLU A 208 13.27 -18.57 -0.83
CA GLU A 208 13.15 -19.10 -2.19
C GLU A 208 13.00 -17.96 -3.20
N ALA A 209 12.22 -16.93 -2.88
CA ALA A 209 12.10 -15.74 -3.73
C ALA A 209 13.44 -15.02 -3.92
N ALA A 210 14.25 -14.89 -2.86
CA ALA A 210 15.60 -14.34 -2.97
C ALA A 210 16.50 -15.16 -3.90
N THR A 211 16.41 -16.50 -3.83
CA THR A 211 17.14 -17.39 -4.74
C THR A 211 16.69 -17.21 -6.18
N LEU A 212 15.38 -17.16 -6.44
CA LEU A 212 14.81 -16.91 -7.76
C LEU A 212 15.20 -15.53 -8.32
N LEU A 213 15.28 -14.52 -7.47
CA LEU A 213 15.76 -13.18 -7.85
C LEU A 213 17.24 -13.21 -8.26
N SER A 214 18.08 -13.95 -7.53
CA SER A 214 19.49 -14.16 -7.93
C SER A 214 19.60 -14.87 -9.28
N GLU A 215 18.84 -15.94 -9.48
CA GLU A 215 18.79 -16.66 -10.76
C GLU A 215 18.27 -15.77 -11.92
N ALA A 216 17.39 -14.81 -11.61
CA ALA A 216 16.86 -13.84 -12.56
C ALA A 216 17.83 -12.70 -12.91
N GLY A 217 19.02 -12.68 -12.30
CA GLY A 217 20.09 -11.71 -12.56
C GLY A 217 20.23 -10.58 -11.54
N LEU A 218 19.60 -10.67 -10.36
CA LEU A 218 19.93 -9.76 -9.25
C LEU A 218 21.23 -10.23 -8.57
N THR A 219 22.17 -9.30 -8.44
CA THR A 219 23.48 -9.51 -7.82
C THR A 219 23.43 -9.25 -6.32
N ALA A 220 24.48 -9.65 -5.60
CA ALA A 220 24.63 -9.30 -4.18
C ALA A 220 24.57 -7.79 -3.93
N ASP A 221 25.17 -6.99 -4.82
CA ASP A 221 25.11 -5.52 -4.75
C ASP A 221 23.66 -5.00 -4.92
N ASP A 222 22.88 -5.57 -5.83
CA ASP A 222 21.46 -5.22 -5.98
C ASP A 222 20.68 -5.48 -4.67
N PHE A 223 20.92 -6.60 -3.99
CA PHE A 223 20.28 -6.88 -2.70
C PHE A 223 20.74 -5.90 -1.61
N ASP A 224 22.01 -5.51 -1.58
CA ASP A 224 22.53 -4.51 -0.65
C ASP A 224 21.87 -3.15 -0.86
N ARG A 225 21.71 -2.75 -2.12
CA ARG A 225 21.03 -1.51 -2.51
C ARG A 225 19.53 -1.57 -2.24
N LEU A 226 18.86 -2.69 -2.46
CA LEU A 226 17.45 -2.90 -2.09
C LEU A 226 17.24 -2.78 -0.57
N ARG A 227 18.12 -3.38 0.24
CA ARG A 227 18.05 -3.24 1.71
C ARG A 227 18.26 -1.80 2.18
N ASN A 228 18.96 -1.00 1.38
CA ASN A 228 19.24 0.40 1.64
C ASN A 228 18.51 1.35 0.67
N LEU A 229 17.38 0.92 0.08
CA LEU A 229 16.70 1.62 -1.01
C LEU A 229 16.39 3.09 -0.67
N ALA A 230 16.01 3.35 0.58
CA ALA A 230 15.69 4.71 1.05
C ALA A 230 16.90 5.67 1.02
N ARG A 231 18.13 5.14 1.06
CA ARG A 231 19.39 5.89 1.00
C ARG A 231 19.94 6.04 -0.41
N GLN A 232 19.38 5.32 -1.39
CA GLN A 232 19.77 5.45 -2.79
C GLN A 232 19.24 6.78 -3.35
N SER A 233 19.86 7.25 -4.43
CA SER A 233 19.31 8.35 -5.22
C SER A 233 17.94 8.00 -5.81
N ALA A 234 17.20 9.01 -6.27
CA ALA A 234 15.88 8.80 -6.89
C ALA A 234 15.98 7.88 -8.12
N ASP A 235 16.94 8.18 -9.00
CA ASP A 235 17.26 7.40 -10.20
C ASP A 235 17.53 5.94 -9.88
N GLU A 236 18.49 5.68 -8.98
CA GLU A 236 18.90 4.33 -8.63
C GLU A 236 17.80 3.53 -7.97
N ALA A 237 17.02 4.16 -7.08
CA ALA A 237 15.91 3.50 -6.42
C ALA A 237 14.80 3.11 -7.42
N CYS A 238 14.50 4.00 -8.36
CA CYS A 238 13.53 3.74 -9.42
C CYS A 238 14.01 2.61 -10.34
N ASP A 239 15.25 2.67 -10.83
CA ASP A 239 15.83 1.65 -11.72
C ASP A 239 15.89 0.27 -11.04
N LEU A 240 16.28 0.24 -9.77
CA LEU A 240 16.33 -1.00 -8.98
C LEU A 240 14.94 -1.58 -8.73
N GLY A 241 13.94 -0.72 -8.48
CA GLY A 241 12.54 -1.14 -8.36
C GLY A 241 11.97 -1.70 -9.68
N ILE A 242 12.30 -1.09 -10.82
CA ILE A 242 11.93 -1.61 -12.15
C ILE A 242 12.58 -2.98 -12.37
N LYS A 243 13.90 -3.10 -12.13
CA LYS A 243 14.66 -4.35 -12.24
C LYS A 243 14.07 -5.47 -11.38
N LEU A 244 13.68 -5.15 -10.14
CA LEU A 244 13.05 -6.11 -9.22
C LEU A 244 11.73 -6.65 -9.79
N ASN A 245 10.84 -5.78 -10.27
CA ASN A 245 9.54 -6.19 -10.80
C ASN A 245 9.65 -6.93 -12.13
N GLU A 246 10.68 -6.65 -12.93
CA GLU A 246 10.95 -7.33 -14.20
C GLU A 246 11.61 -8.71 -14.05
N ALA A 247 12.22 -9.00 -12.90
CA ALA A 247 13.04 -10.18 -12.67
C ALA A 247 12.36 -11.50 -13.09
N SER A 248 11.05 -11.64 -12.84
CA SER A 248 10.32 -12.86 -13.22
C SER A 248 10.36 -13.19 -14.72
N ARG A 249 10.55 -12.19 -15.59
CA ARG A 249 10.60 -12.37 -17.05
C ARG A 249 11.90 -13.04 -17.53
N ASN A 250 12.95 -13.02 -16.70
CA ASN A 250 14.25 -13.59 -17.02
C ASN A 250 14.39 -15.07 -16.61
N LEU A 251 13.33 -15.67 -16.08
CA LEU A 251 13.33 -17.05 -15.58
C LEU A 251 12.57 -18.00 -16.52
N PRO A 252 12.87 -19.31 -16.49
CA PRO A 252 12.04 -20.33 -17.10
C PRO A 252 10.59 -20.28 -16.59
N ALA A 253 9.62 -20.64 -17.44
CA ALA A 253 8.19 -20.41 -17.20
C ALA A 253 7.67 -20.83 -15.81
N HIS A 254 8.09 -22.00 -15.29
CA HIS A 254 7.68 -22.49 -13.98
C HIS A 254 8.20 -21.62 -12.82
N LYS A 255 9.47 -21.19 -12.88
CA LYS A 255 10.10 -20.30 -11.89
C LYS A 255 9.58 -18.87 -12.00
N ALA A 256 9.40 -18.39 -13.24
CA ALA A 256 8.78 -17.10 -13.52
C ALA A 256 7.40 -16.98 -12.89
N ALA A 257 6.58 -18.04 -12.97
CA ALA A 257 5.25 -18.06 -12.37
C ALA A 257 5.27 -17.94 -10.84
N LEU A 258 6.18 -18.66 -10.17
CA LEU A 258 6.36 -18.59 -8.72
C LEU A 258 6.80 -17.20 -8.28
N LEU A 259 7.82 -16.65 -8.93
CA LEU A 259 8.35 -15.33 -8.59
C LEU A 259 7.33 -14.22 -8.90
N ALA A 260 6.59 -14.32 -10.00
CA ALA A 260 5.57 -13.33 -10.35
C ALA A 260 4.48 -13.19 -9.28
N ARG A 261 3.96 -14.31 -8.75
CA ARG A 261 2.97 -14.29 -7.66
C ARG A 261 3.54 -13.68 -6.39
N HIS A 262 4.80 -14.02 -6.06
CA HIS A 262 5.47 -13.44 -4.90
C HIS A 262 5.65 -11.93 -5.02
N LEU A 263 6.11 -11.45 -6.18
CA LEU A 263 6.34 -10.03 -6.43
C LEU A 263 5.05 -9.22 -6.57
N ALA A 264 3.99 -9.79 -7.16
CA ALA A 264 2.68 -9.14 -7.25
C ALA A 264 2.09 -8.84 -5.86
N ALA A 265 2.36 -9.73 -4.90
CA ALA A 265 1.99 -9.56 -3.49
C ALA A 265 3.01 -8.75 -2.67
N ALA A 266 4.23 -8.57 -3.18
CA ALA A 266 5.29 -7.76 -2.55
C ALA A 266 5.04 -6.29 -2.89
N GLN A 267 4.20 -5.67 -2.06
CA GLN A 267 3.99 -4.23 -2.05
C GLN A 267 4.29 -3.69 -0.66
#